data_AF-A0A8S9HZ71-F1
#
_entry.id   AF-A0A8S9HZ71-F1
#
_cell.length_a   1.000
_cell.length_b   1.000
_cell.length_c   1.000
_cell.angle_alpha   90.00
_cell.angle_beta   90.00
_cell.angle_gamma   90.00
#
_symmetry.space_group_name_H-M   'P 1'
#
loop_
_entity.id
_entity.type
_entity.pdbx_description
1 polymer ?
#
loop_
_entity_poly.entity_id
_entity_poly.type
_entity_poly.pdbx_seq_one_letter_code
_entity_poly.pdbx_strand_id
1 'polypeptide(L)'
;MNNNGVIPSRCWCGKGIVTYVSKTEENPYRRFFRCEIGLQRKKEQHIFNWVDEALLDEIQRMDEQQSRMAEEIEDLRSSLKKTVEEAVIKHKKSGDVGLIGSILSILCLCSKFD
;
A
#
# COMPACT_ATOMS: atom_id res chain seq x y z
N MET A 1 -11.63 -23.66 4.59
CA MET A 1 -11.76 -22.19 4.63
C MET A 1 -10.48 -21.63 4.06
N ASN A 2 -10.60 -20.63 3.20
CA ASN A 2 -9.68 -20.33 2.10
C ASN A 2 -8.27 -19.95 2.55
N ASN A 3 -7.28 -20.57 1.90
CA ASN A 3 -5.84 -20.40 2.07
C ASN A 3 -5.35 -19.08 1.43
N ASN A 4 -5.93 -17.95 1.81
CA ASN A 4 -5.47 -16.65 1.32
C ASN A 4 -4.58 -16.00 2.40
N GLY A 5 -3.51 -16.73 2.75
CA GLY A 5 -2.20 -16.29 3.25
C GLY A 5 -2.11 -15.37 4.48
N VAL A 6 -3.14 -15.15 5.28
CA VAL A 6 -2.98 -14.48 6.59
C VAL A 6 -3.41 -15.47 7.65
N ILE A 7 -2.52 -15.79 8.56
CA ILE A 7 -2.94 -16.43 9.80
C ILE A 7 -3.65 -15.39 10.64
N PRO A 8 -4.97 -15.52 10.85
CA PRO A 8 -5.69 -14.55 11.64
C PRO A 8 -5.18 -14.59 13.09
N SER A 9 -5.23 -13.44 13.75
CA SER A 9 -4.83 -13.32 15.17
C SER A 9 -5.69 -14.17 16.11
N ARG A 10 -6.89 -14.58 15.67
CA ARG A 10 -7.81 -15.45 16.39
C ARG A 10 -8.44 -16.48 15.47
N CYS A 11 -8.75 -17.66 16.03
CA CYS A 11 -9.56 -18.67 15.37
C CYS A 11 -11.02 -18.20 15.27
N TRP A 12 -11.80 -18.81 14.37
CA TRP A 12 -13.25 -18.55 14.23
C TRP A 12 -14.03 -18.79 15.54
N CYS A 13 -13.49 -19.60 16.46
CA CYS A 13 -14.06 -19.85 17.78
C CYS A 13 -13.70 -18.76 18.82
N GLY A 14 -13.03 -17.68 18.42
CA GLY A 14 -12.61 -16.55 19.27
C GLY A 14 -11.34 -16.76 20.10
N LYS A 15 -10.83 -18.00 20.15
CA LYS A 15 -9.59 -18.34 20.87
C LYS A 15 -8.34 -17.94 20.09
N GLY A 16 -7.25 -17.77 20.82
CA GLY A 16 -5.96 -17.40 20.25
C GLY A 16 -5.37 -18.50 19.36
N ILE A 17 -4.41 -18.10 18.53
CA ILE A 17 -3.54 -19.01 17.78
C ILE A 17 -2.21 -19.14 18.53
N VAL A 18 -1.78 -20.38 18.74
CA VAL A 18 -0.57 -20.73 19.50
C VAL A 18 0.37 -21.51 18.58
N THR A 19 1.68 -21.34 18.77
CA THR A 19 2.69 -22.10 18.05
C THR A 19 3.02 -23.38 18.81
N TYR A 20 2.99 -24.51 18.12
CA TYR A 20 3.33 -25.83 18.63
C TYR A 20 4.50 -26.42 17.86
N VAL A 21 5.12 -27.45 18.43
CA VAL A 21 6.16 -28.26 17.81
C VAL A 21 5.58 -29.65 17.54
N SER A 22 5.69 -30.11 16.30
CA SER A 22 5.26 -31.45 15.89
C SER A 22 6.13 -32.51 16.53
N LYS A 23 5.47 -33.58 16.99
CA LYS A 23 6.07 -34.77 17.56
C LYS A 23 5.80 -36.02 16.71
N THR A 24 5.31 -35.84 15.48
CA THR A 24 5.05 -36.96 14.58
C THR A 24 6.35 -37.40 13.91
N GLU A 25 6.44 -38.68 13.55
CA GLU A 25 7.62 -39.24 12.89
C GLU A 25 7.81 -38.67 11.47
N GLU A 26 6.72 -38.30 10.79
CA GLU A 26 6.75 -37.75 9.43
C GLU A 26 7.22 -36.29 9.40
N ASN A 27 6.96 -35.53 10.48
CA ASN A 27 7.30 -34.12 10.58
C ASN A 27 7.92 -33.83 11.96
N PRO A 28 9.07 -34.41 12.30
CA PRO A 28 9.66 -34.28 13.63
C PRO A 28 10.14 -32.83 13.83
N TYR A 29 9.83 -32.25 14.98
CA TYR A 29 10.24 -30.90 15.40
C TYR A 29 9.74 -29.74 14.53
N ARG A 30 8.93 -30.00 13.48
CA ARG A 30 8.38 -28.94 12.63
C ARG A 30 7.36 -28.10 13.39
N ARG A 31 7.42 -26.77 13.28
CA ARG A 31 6.53 -25.85 14.00
C ARG A 31 5.25 -25.57 13.22
N PHE A 32 4.12 -25.53 13.91
CA PHE A 32 2.82 -25.19 13.32
C PHE A 32 2.03 -24.23 14.22
N PHE A 33 1.23 -23.39 13.60
CA PHE A 33 0.21 -22.58 14.24
C PHE A 33 -1.07 -23.39 14.42
N ARG A 34 -1.70 -23.29 15.60
CA ARG A 34 -2.99 -23.93 15.85
C ARG A 34 -3.83 -23.16 16.86
N CYS A 35 -5.15 -23.25 16.73
CA CYS A 35 -6.08 -22.77 17.75
C CYS A 35 -5.76 -23.35 19.14
N GLU A 36 -5.76 -22.50 20.16
CA GLU A 36 -5.49 -22.85 21.57
C GLU A 36 -6.33 -24.05 22.06
N ILE A 37 -7.61 -24.12 21.68
CA ILE A 37 -8.53 -25.21 22.06
C ILE A 37 -8.66 -26.30 20.99
N GLY A 38 -7.99 -26.14 19.85
CA GLY A 38 -8.16 -26.99 18.68
C GLY A 38 -7.57 -28.40 18.85
N LEU A 39 -6.67 -28.59 19.83
CA LEU A 39 -6.14 -29.91 20.19
C LEU A 39 -7.15 -30.72 21.02
N GLN A 40 -7.94 -30.04 21.86
CA GLN A 40 -8.95 -30.64 22.72
C GLN A 40 -10.24 -30.91 21.92
N ARG A 41 -10.56 -30.07 20.93
CA ARG A 41 -11.76 -30.17 20.10
C ARG A 41 -11.48 -30.78 18.73
N LYS A 42 -10.98 -32.02 18.70
CA LYS A 42 -10.57 -32.71 17.46
C LYS A 42 -11.71 -32.93 16.43
N LYS A 43 -12.97 -32.91 16.87
CA LYS A 43 -14.15 -33.05 15.98
C LYS A 43 -14.50 -31.75 15.24
N GLU A 44 -13.96 -30.62 15.68
CA GLU A 44 -14.18 -29.32 15.06
C GLU A 44 -12.97 -28.95 14.19
N GLN A 45 -13.20 -28.37 13.02
CA GLN A 45 -12.13 -27.87 12.17
C GLN A 45 -11.64 -26.51 12.67
N HIS A 46 -10.61 -26.53 13.52
CA HIS A 46 -9.92 -25.33 13.97
C HIS A 46 -8.72 -25.00 13.06
N ILE A 47 -8.24 -23.77 13.14
CA ILE A 47 -7.05 -23.32 12.40
C ILE A 47 -5.86 -24.23 12.70
N PHE A 48 -5.20 -24.67 11.64
CA PHE A 48 -3.91 -25.35 11.60
C PHE A 48 -3.16 -24.86 10.36
N ASN A 49 -1.92 -24.44 10.52
CA ASN A 49 -1.04 -24.13 9.39
C ASN A 49 0.42 -24.32 9.81
N TRP A 50 1.29 -24.74 8.90
CA TRP A 50 2.72 -24.83 9.19
C TRP A 50 3.33 -23.43 9.27
N VAL A 51 4.29 -23.23 10.18
CA VAL A 51 4.89 -21.89 10.38
C VAL A 51 5.67 -21.44 9.16
N ASP A 52 6.43 -22.35 8.54
CA ASP A 52 7.21 -22.07 7.33
C ASP A 52 6.31 -21.72 6.14
N GLU A 53 5.27 -22.51 5.88
CA GLU A 53 4.31 -22.25 4.79
C GLU A 53 3.60 -20.91 5.00
N ALA A 54 3.14 -20.62 6.22
CA ALA A 54 2.49 -19.36 6.53
C ALA A 54 3.40 -18.13 6.37
N LEU A 55 4.70 -18.28 6.70
CA LEU A 55 5.68 -17.20 6.52
C LEU A 55 5.99 -16.99 5.03
N LEU A 56 6.08 -18.07 4.25
CA LEU A 56 6.26 -17.97 2.79
C LEU A 56 5.09 -17.26 2.13
N ASP A 57 3.86 -17.63 2.49
CA ASP A 57 2.64 -16.97 1.99
C ASP A 57 2.63 -15.46 2.33
N GLU A 58 3.05 -15.10 3.54
CA GLU A 58 3.10 -13.70 3.96
C GLU A 58 4.19 -12.91 3.22
N ILE A 59 5.38 -13.50 3.01
CA ILE A 59 6.44 -12.89 2.22
C ILE A 59 5.96 -12.62 0.78
N GLN A 60 5.31 -13.60 0.15
CA GLN A 60 4.80 -13.45 -1.21
C GLN A 60 3.75 -12.33 -1.29
N ARG A 61 2.81 -12.28 -0.35
CA ARG A 61 1.83 -11.19 -0.28
C ARG A 61 2.50 -9.83 -0.08
N MET A 62 3.49 -9.75 0.81
CA MET A 62 4.23 -8.51 1.06
C MET A 62 4.92 -8.01 -0.22
N ASP A 63 5.50 -8.92 -1.00
CA ASP A 63 6.12 -8.61 -2.29
C ASP A 63 5.10 -8.09 -3.32
N GLU A 64 3.94 -8.74 -3.43
CA GLU A 64 2.83 -8.29 -4.28
C GLU A 64 2.33 -6.89 -3.86
N GLN A 65 2.15 -6.68 -2.55
CA GLN A 65 1.72 -5.40 -2.00
C GLN A 65 2.78 -4.31 -2.22
N GLN A 66 4.06 -4.63 -2.06
CA GLN A 66 5.16 -3.71 -2.31
C GLN A 66 5.22 -3.30 -3.79
N SER A 67 5.03 -4.25 -4.69
CA SER A 67 4.98 -4.01 -6.13
C SER A 67 3.84 -3.05 -6.50
N ARG A 68 2.64 -3.29 -5.96
CA ARG A 68 1.49 -2.39 -6.15
C ARG A 68 1.73 -0.99 -5.59
N MET A 69 2.31 -0.88 -4.39
CA MET A 69 2.62 0.43 -3.81
C MET A 69 3.67 1.19 -4.64
N ALA A 70 4.64 0.48 -5.22
CA ALA A 70 5.64 1.10 -6.07
C ALA A 70 5.00 1.70 -7.34
N GLU A 71 4.08 0.97 -7.97
CA GLU A 71 3.29 1.44 -9.11
C GLU A 71 2.44 2.67 -8.76
N GLU A 72 1.68 2.62 -7.65
CA GLU A 72 0.87 3.74 -7.18
C GLU A 72 1.73 5.00 -6.89
N ILE A 73 2.93 4.83 -6.33
CA ILE A 73 3.88 5.94 -6.10
C ILE A 73 4.37 6.54 -7.42
N GLU A 74 4.66 5.71 -8.42
CA GLU A 74 5.12 6.18 -9.73
C GLU A 74 4.01 6.96 -10.46
N ASP A 75 2.78 6.46 -10.42
CA ASP A 75 1.61 7.13 -10.98
C ASP A 75 1.33 8.49 -10.31
N LEU A 76 1.43 8.53 -8.97
CA LEU A 76 1.29 9.78 -8.21
C LEU A 76 2.41 10.77 -8.57
N ARG A 77 3.66 10.32 -8.72
CA ARG A 77 4.79 11.17 -9.14
C ARG A 77 4.56 11.73 -10.55
N SER A 78 4.10 10.90 -11.48
CA SER A 78 3.78 11.31 -12.86
C SER A 78 2.66 12.35 -12.89
N SER A 79 1.58 12.11 -12.14
CA SER A 79 0.44 13.03 -12.04
C SER A 79 0.83 14.36 -11.39
N LEU A 80 1.64 14.31 -10.33
CA LEU A 80 2.16 15.51 -9.67
C LEU A 80 3.07 16.32 -10.62
N LYS A 81 3.95 15.65 -11.37
CA LYS A 81 4.82 16.34 -12.35
C LYS A 81 3.99 17.12 -13.38
N LYS A 82 2.94 16.52 -13.94
CA LYS A 82 2.05 17.18 -14.90
C LYS A 82 1.35 18.39 -14.31
N THR A 83 0.76 18.26 -13.11
CA THR A 83 0.05 19.38 -12.47
C THR A 83 0.98 20.55 -12.13
N VAL A 84 2.22 20.26 -11.71
CA VAL A 84 3.25 21.28 -11.50
C VAL A 84 3.65 21.97 -12.81
N GLU A 85 3.88 21.21 -13.88
CA GLU A 85 4.20 21.77 -15.21
C GLU A 85 3.07 22.70 -15.72
N GLU A 86 1.82 22.28 -15.60
CA GLU A 86 0.65 23.08 -15.97
C GLU A 86 0.55 24.38 -15.15
N ALA A 87 0.76 24.30 -13.83
CA ALA A 87 0.75 25.46 -12.95
C ALA A 87 1.86 26.46 -13.29
N VAL A 88 3.08 25.97 -13.57
CA VAL A 88 4.22 26.81 -13.97
C VAL A 88 3.95 27.53 -15.29
N ILE A 89 3.41 26.83 -16.30
CA ILE A 89 3.05 27.44 -17.59
C ILE A 89 1.98 28.52 -17.40
N LYS A 90 0.97 28.26 -16.57
CA LYS A 90 -0.09 29.24 -16.28
C LYS A 90 0.46 30.49 -15.58
N HIS A 91 1.34 30.32 -14.60
CA HIS A 91 1.98 31.44 -13.91
C HIS A 91 2.84 32.29 -14.86
N LYS A 92 3.63 31.65 -15.74
CA LYS A 92 4.44 32.37 -16.74
C LYS A 92 3.58 33.20 -17.69
N LYS A 93 2.51 32.61 -18.27
CA LYS A 93 1.58 33.33 -19.14
C LYS A 93 0.91 34.51 -18.44
N SER A 94 0.49 34.33 -17.18
CA SER A 94 -0.11 35.41 -16.40
C SER A 94 0.87 36.56 -16.15
N GLY A 95 2.16 36.26 -15.92
CA GLY A 95 3.21 37.26 -15.77
C GLY A 95 3.45 38.06 -17.05
N ASP A 96 3.54 37.38 -18.19
CA ASP A 96 3.75 38.01 -19.50
C ASP A 96 2.60 38.97 -19.87
N VAL A 97 1.34 38.56 -19.63
CA VAL A 97 0.15 39.40 -19.87
C VAL A 97 0.15 40.63 -18.96
N GLY A 98 0.55 40.46 -17.68
CA GLY A 98 0.67 41.58 -16.74
C GLY A 98 1.69 42.62 -17.20
N LEU A 99 2.87 42.18 -17.65
CA LEU A 99 3.92 43.06 -18.16
C LEU A 99 3.45 43.85 -19.38
N ILE A 100 2.82 43.19 -20.35
CA ILE A 100 2.29 43.83 -21.57
C ILE A 100 1.22 44.88 -21.20
N GLY A 101 0.33 44.57 -20.27
CA GLY A 101 -0.71 45.50 -19.80
C GLY A 101 -0.12 46.75 -19.13
N SER A 102 0.95 46.61 -18.34
CA SER A 102 1.65 47.76 -17.75
C SER A 102 2.32 48.64 -18.81
N ILE A 103 3.02 48.03 -19.78
CA ILE A 103 3.67 48.76 -20.88
C ILE A 103 2.64 49.53 -21.70
N LEU A 104 1.54 48.89 -22.09
CA LEU A 104 0.47 49.53 -22.86
C LEU A 104 -0.13 50.72 -22.10
N SER A 105 -0.32 50.57 -20.78
CA SER A 105 -0.83 51.64 -19.93
C SER A 105 0.13 52.83 -19.88
N ILE A 106 1.43 52.59 -19.76
CA ILE A 106 2.46 53.64 -19.77
C ILE A 106 2.46 54.36 -21.13
N LEU A 107 2.46 53.62 -22.24
CA LEU A 107 2.43 54.21 -23.58
C LEU A 107 1.18 55.09 -23.79
N CYS A 108 0.00 54.62 -23.37
CA CYS A 108 -1.23 55.40 -23.45
C CYS A 108 -1.20 56.68 -22.59
N LEU A 109 -0.48 56.69 -21.47
CA LEU A 109 -0.29 57.89 -20.67
C LEU A 109 0.66 58.86 -21.37
N CYS A 110 1.80 58.38 -21.92
CA CYS A 110 2.74 59.21 -22.66
C CYS A 110 2.08 59.90 -23.87
N SER A 111 1.24 59.21 -24.64
CA SER A 111 0.53 59.79 -25.79
C SER A 111 -0.55 60.83 -25.44
N LYS A 112 -0.86 61.05 -24.17
CA LYS A 112 -1.79 62.10 -23.71
C LYS A 112 -1.08 63.37 -23.22
N PHE A 113 0.24 63.32 -23.08
CA PHE A 113 1.07 64.46 -22.67
C PHE A 113 1.75 65.18 -23.85
N ASP A 114 1.64 64.62 -25.06
CA ASP A 114 1.95 65.29 -26.35
C ASP A 114 0.69 65.93 -26.94
#